data_AF-A0A2E0T8F1-F1
#
_entry.id   AF-A0A2E0T8F1-F1
#
_cell.length_a   1.000
_cell.length_b   1.000
_cell.length_c   1.000
_cell.angle_alpha   90.00
_cell.angle_beta   90.00
_cell.angle_gamma   90.00
#
_symmetry.space_group_name_H-M   'P 1'
#
loop_
_entity.id
_entity.type
_entity.pdbx_description
1 polymer ?
#
loop_
_entity_poly.entity_id
_entity_poly.type
_entity_poly.pdbx_seq_one_letter_code
_entity_poly.pdbx_strand_id
1 'polypeptide(L)'
;MPRNARRSNNSNAANYWPGFVDAMATILLVIIFLLTVFILSQFFLSTEISSKDDALSELQDQLSELSLLLSLEQTQNEEFVTRIQVLEQDISNLSTKNESLSVRLEEAQENVIVLQDKVVALNEDYNERLIILQDELDKKIALFDEKRDESALRSQRIIKLVSERNQLTSLLKIKDLQLKNNLDKILNFEVQITDLQTDINDLGFDLENKEKMIIDLREKNENQDKLLSQFKTDISSMDMASIDQEKLIKDNEQIIIDLRKNEVETTEKLERLKSILLSTGQKAKMSGDEVQILNRQISELKTQIQALQALLDQSEKRDVEQQARIADLGKRLNVALAQRVKELSEYRSEFFGKLKEIIGNRDDIIIIGDRFVFQSEVLFDSGEANIGIDGQRQLAKLSVAIQELINEIPEEINWILRIDGHTDKVPIRNSRYESNWELSASRAISVVDFLIKTGIPPNRLAATGRGEFIPLEIGDNEIAYKKNRRIEIKLTES
;
A
#
# COMPACT_ATOMS: atom_id res chain seq x y z
N MET A 1 -101.96 -80.13 166.48
CA MET A 1 -101.69 -79.39 167.74
C MET A 1 -100.17 -79.27 167.93
N PRO A 2 -99.61 -78.32 168.69
CA PRO A 2 -100.15 -77.00 169.08
C PRO A 2 -99.14 -75.79 169.11
N ARG A 3 -99.68 -74.56 169.09
CA ARG A 3 -99.33 -73.33 169.89
C ARG A 3 -97.91 -72.68 169.95
N ASN A 4 -97.92 -71.36 169.65
CA ASN A 4 -97.39 -70.20 170.44
C ASN A 4 -95.84 -69.96 170.63
N ALA A 5 -95.33 -68.71 170.82
CA ALA A 5 -95.78 -67.33 170.50
C ALA A 5 -94.74 -66.20 170.81
N ARG A 6 -94.87 -65.03 170.15
CA ARG A 6 -94.48 -63.61 170.51
C ARG A 6 -93.01 -63.07 170.42
N ARG A 7 -92.84 -62.03 169.56
CA ARG A 7 -92.13 -60.70 169.70
C ARG A 7 -90.64 -60.64 170.18
N SER A 8 -89.73 -59.72 169.79
CA SER A 8 -89.67 -58.44 168.99
C SER A 8 -88.19 -57.91 168.93
N ASN A 9 -87.68 -56.89 168.19
CA ASN A 9 -88.10 -56.02 167.06
C ASN A 9 -86.90 -55.21 166.43
N ASN A 10 -87.05 -54.70 165.19
CA ASN A 10 -86.50 -53.46 164.56
C ASN A 10 -85.04 -53.30 163.98
N SER A 11 -85.00 -52.63 162.79
CA SER A 11 -83.99 -51.70 162.19
C SER A 11 -83.21 -52.12 160.91
N ASN A 12 -82.85 -51.13 160.05
CA ASN A 12 -82.55 -51.26 158.60
C ASN A 12 -81.21 -50.62 158.15
N ALA A 13 -80.66 -51.05 156.98
CA ALA A 13 -79.67 -50.35 156.14
C ALA A 13 -79.74 -50.82 154.65
N ALA A 14 -79.10 -50.13 153.69
CA ALA A 14 -79.17 -50.41 152.24
C ALA A 14 -77.85 -50.13 151.47
N ASN A 15 -77.71 -50.64 150.23
CA ASN A 15 -76.48 -50.64 149.41
C ASN A 15 -76.68 -50.14 147.96
N TYR A 16 -75.62 -49.63 147.32
CA TYR A 16 -75.64 -49.04 145.95
C TYR A 16 -74.36 -49.42 145.15
N TRP A 17 -74.45 -50.24 144.09
CA TRP A 17 -73.26 -50.61 143.30
C TRP A 17 -73.35 -50.87 141.76
N PRO A 18 -74.52 -50.98 141.09
CA PRO A 18 -74.52 -51.28 139.63
C PRO A 18 -74.07 -50.17 138.67
N GLY A 19 -74.26 -48.88 139.02
CA GLY A 19 -74.32 -47.81 138.02
C GLY A 19 -73.01 -47.22 137.48
N PHE A 20 -71.85 -47.48 138.09
CA PHE A 20 -70.62 -46.73 137.80
C PHE A 20 -69.89 -47.22 136.53
N VAL A 21 -70.01 -48.51 136.19
CA VAL A 21 -69.28 -49.12 135.05
C VAL A 21 -69.80 -48.61 133.71
N ASP A 22 -71.12 -48.44 133.58
CA ASP A 22 -71.79 -47.99 132.36
C ASP A 22 -71.41 -46.54 131.99
N ALA A 23 -71.24 -45.67 133.00
CA ALA A 23 -70.74 -44.31 132.84
C ALA A 23 -69.28 -44.26 132.33
N MET A 24 -68.42 -45.21 132.73
CA MET A 24 -67.04 -45.28 132.24
C MET A 24 -66.97 -45.79 130.80
N ALA A 25 -67.76 -46.80 130.44
CA ALA A 25 -67.81 -47.34 129.08
C ALA A 25 -68.35 -46.31 128.07
N THR A 26 -69.41 -45.57 128.43
CA THR A 26 -69.98 -44.52 127.57
C THR A 26 -69.04 -43.34 127.37
N ILE A 27 -68.33 -42.87 128.40
CA ILE A 27 -67.30 -41.83 128.27
C ILE A 27 -66.17 -42.28 127.34
N LEU A 28 -65.68 -43.51 127.48
CA LEU A 28 -64.60 -44.04 126.65
C LEU A 28 -65.03 -44.17 125.17
N LEU A 29 -66.27 -44.59 124.91
CA LEU A 29 -66.84 -44.65 123.56
C LEU A 29 -66.98 -43.26 122.93
N VAL A 30 -67.42 -42.26 123.69
CA VAL A 30 -67.50 -40.85 123.23
C VAL A 30 -66.11 -40.29 122.92
N ILE A 31 -65.09 -40.60 123.73
CA ILE A 31 -63.70 -40.18 123.47
C ILE A 31 -63.16 -40.83 122.19
N ILE A 32 -63.37 -42.13 121.99
CA ILE A 32 -62.97 -42.82 120.75
C ILE A 32 -63.71 -42.24 119.54
N PHE A 33 -65.00 -41.95 119.64
CA PHE A 33 -65.79 -41.35 118.57
C PHE A 33 -65.30 -39.93 118.19
N LEU A 34 -65.01 -39.08 119.18
CA LEU A 34 -64.39 -37.78 118.92
C LEU A 34 -63.01 -37.92 118.27
N LEU A 35 -62.22 -38.90 118.69
CA LEU A 35 -60.87 -39.13 118.18
C LEU A 35 -60.87 -39.72 116.76
N THR A 36 -61.82 -40.59 116.39
CA THR A 36 -61.99 -41.06 115.01
C THR A 36 -62.55 -39.98 114.09
N VAL A 37 -63.49 -39.15 114.55
CA VAL A 37 -63.96 -37.97 113.81
C VAL A 37 -62.82 -36.97 113.59
N PHE A 38 -61.98 -36.73 114.60
CA PHE A 38 -60.80 -35.88 114.47
C PHE A 38 -59.76 -36.45 113.49
N ILE A 39 -59.47 -37.76 113.56
CA ILE A 39 -58.56 -38.43 112.60
C ILE A 39 -59.13 -38.39 111.17
N LEU A 40 -60.42 -38.61 110.98
CA LEU A 40 -61.08 -38.45 109.66
C LEU A 40 -60.97 -37.01 109.15
N SER A 41 -61.22 -36.02 110.00
CA SER A 41 -61.09 -34.60 109.62
C SER A 41 -59.63 -34.22 109.31
N GLN A 42 -58.66 -34.76 110.05
CA GLN A 42 -57.22 -34.58 109.77
C GLN A 42 -56.81 -35.27 108.48
N PHE A 43 -57.31 -36.48 108.21
CA PHE A 43 -57.04 -37.21 106.97
C PHE A 43 -57.59 -36.45 105.75
N PHE A 44 -58.87 -36.05 105.77
CA PHE A 44 -59.46 -35.27 104.69
C PHE A 44 -58.73 -33.93 104.49
N LEU A 45 -58.44 -33.20 105.56
CA LEU A 45 -57.68 -31.94 105.48
C LEU A 45 -56.26 -32.17 104.94
N SER A 46 -55.58 -33.25 105.33
CA SER A 46 -54.26 -33.61 104.79
C SER A 46 -54.31 -33.99 103.31
N THR A 47 -55.35 -34.69 102.86
CA THR A 47 -55.54 -34.99 101.42
C THR A 47 -55.91 -33.74 100.61
N GLU A 48 -56.64 -32.78 101.19
CA GLU A 48 -57.02 -31.52 100.53
C GLU A 48 -55.93 -30.44 100.62
N ILE A 49 -54.92 -30.62 101.47
CA ILE A 49 -53.67 -29.86 101.46
C ILE A 49 -52.73 -30.48 100.43
N SER A 50 -52.49 -31.81 100.49
CA SER A 50 -51.63 -32.51 99.52
C SER A 50 -52.05 -32.25 98.08
N SER A 51 -53.35 -32.36 97.75
CA SER A 51 -53.82 -32.11 96.38
C SER A 51 -53.74 -30.64 95.93
N LYS A 52 -53.63 -29.69 96.88
CA LYS A 52 -53.33 -28.29 96.58
C LYS A 52 -51.84 -28.04 96.44
N ASP A 53 -51.00 -28.71 97.22
CA ASP A 53 -49.54 -28.67 97.08
C ASP A 53 -49.11 -29.31 95.75
N ASP A 54 -49.73 -30.44 95.37
CA ASP A 54 -49.55 -31.09 94.06
C ASP A 54 -49.97 -30.15 92.91
N ALA A 55 -51.17 -29.54 93.01
CA ALA A 55 -51.67 -28.60 91.99
C ALA A 55 -50.88 -27.28 91.95
N LEU A 56 -50.30 -26.84 93.06
CA LEU A 56 -49.36 -25.71 93.12
C LEU A 56 -48.03 -26.07 92.46
N SER A 57 -47.51 -27.28 92.66
CA SER A 57 -46.31 -27.76 91.97
C SER A 57 -46.53 -27.80 90.45
N GLU A 58 -47.65 -28.38 89.99
CA GLU A 58 -47.98 -28.43 88.55
C GLU A 58 -48.13 -27.02 87.96
N LEU A 59 -48.79 -26.09 88.66
CA LEU A 59 -48.86 -24.68 88.25
C LEU A 59 -47.48 -24.01 88.22
N GLN A 60 -46.59 -24.33 89.16
CA GLN A 60 -45.27 -23.73 89.28
C GLN A 60 -44.29 -24.28 88.22
N ASP A 61 -44.41 -25.55 87.85
CA ASP A 61 -43.72 -26.16 86.71
C ASP A 61 -44.22 -25.55 85.38
N GLN A 62 -45.53 -25.39 85.19
CA GLN A 62 -46.11 -24.70 84.03
C GLN A 62 -45.65 -23.23 83.95
N LEU A 63 -45.52 -22.54 85.08
CA LEU A 63 -44.98 -21.16 85.15
C LEU A 63 -43.50 -21.11 84.76
N SER A 64 -42.73 -22.13 85.16
CA SER A 64 -41.31 -22.28 84.77
C SER A 64 -41.16 -22.57 83.27
N GLU A 65 -41.99 -23.45 82.71
CA GLU A 65 -42.01 -23.74 81.27
C GLU A 65 -42.42 -22.52 80.45
N LEU A 66 -43.49 -21.81 80.84
CA LEU A 66 -43.90 -20.55 80.21
C LEU A 66 -42.83 -19.47 80.31
N SER A 67 -42.12 -19.37 81.44
CA SER A 67 -41.02 -18.41 81.60
C SER A 67 -39.82 -18.75 80.71
N LEU A 68 -39.48 -20.03 80.56
CA LEU A 68 -38.44 -20.49 79.64
C LEU A 68 -38.82 -20.21 78.18
N LEU A 69 -40.04 -20.58 77.78
CA LEU A 69 -40.56 -20.37 76.43
C LEU A 69 -40.62 -18.88 76.08
N LEU A 70 -41.09 -18.03 77.00
CA LEU A 70 -41.08 -16.57 76.85
C LEU A 70 -39.66 -16.00 76.71
N SER A 71 -38.67 -16.50 77.47
CA SER A 71 -37.28 -16.05 77.33
C SER A 71 -36.66 -16.43 75.98
N LEU A 72 -37.08 -17.58 75.42
CA LEU A 72 -36.63 -18.08 74.13
C LEU A 72 -37.26 -17.29 72.98
N GLU A 73 -38.56 -16.98 73.08
CA GLU A 73 -39.26 -16.02 72.22
C GLU A 73 -38.62 -14.62 72.26
N GLN A 74 -38.32 -14.08 73.45
CA GLN A 74 -37.63 -12.80 73.60
C GLN A 74 -36.27 -12.81 72.88
N THR A 75 -35.48 -13.88 73.06
CA THR A 75 -34.19 -14.04 72.39
C THR A 75 -34.33 -14.09 70.86
N GLN A 76 -35.33 -14.81 70.33
CA GLN A 76 -35.60 -14.85 68.89
C GLN A 76 -36.05 -13.48 68.35
N ASN A 77 -36.88 -12.74 69.09
CA ASN A 77 -37.30 -11.40 68.71
C ASN A 77 -36.12 -10.40 68.71
N GLU A 78 -35.17 -10.52 69.64
CA GLU A 78 -33.91 -9.75 69.60
C GLU A 78 -33.03 -10.11 68.40
N GLU A 79 -32.93 -11.39 68.01
CA GLU A 79 -32.24 -11.79 66.77
C GLU A 79 -32.95 -11.23 65.53
N PHE A 80 -34.29 -11.31 65.45
CA PHE A 80 -35.06 -10.76 64.33
C PHE A 80 -34.92 -9.25 64.21
N VAL A 81 -34.97 -8.49 65.33
CA VAL A 81 -34.73 -7.04 65.33
C VAL A 81 -33.31 -6.72 64.83
N THR A 82 -32.31 -7.44 65.31
CA THR A 82 -30.91 -7.28 64.87
C THR A 82 -30.77 -7.55 63.36
N ARG A 83 -31.45 -8.60 62.86
CA ARG A 83 -31.40 -9.00 61.46
C ARG A 83 -32.16 -8.05 60.54
N ILE A 84 -33.26 -7.44 61.01
CA ILE A 84 -33.96 -6.36 60.31
C ILE A 84 -33.04 -5.14 60.17
N GLN A 85 -32.36 -4.71 61.24
CA GLN A 85 -31.43 -3.57 61.18
C GLN A 85 -30.29 -3.77 60.17
N VAL A 86 -29.72 -4.99 60.11
CA VAL A 86 -28.70 -5.33 59.09
C VAL A 86 -29.28 -5.25 57.68
N LEU A 87 -30.49 -5.79 57.45
CA LEU A 87 -31.16 -5.73 56.15
C LEU A 87 -31.53 -4.31 55.72
N GLU A 88 -31.98 -3.46 56.65
CA GLU A 88 -32.23 -2.03 56.40
C GLU A 88 -30.95 -1.30 56.00
N GLN A 89 -29.83 -1.59 56.68
CA GLN A 89 -28.52 -1.02 56.34
C GLN A 89 -28.02 -1.52 54.98
N ASP A 90 -28.17 -2.80 54.65
CA ASP A 90 -27.82 -3.35 53.33
C ASP A 90 -28.70 -2.77 52.21
N ILE A 91 -30.00 -2.56 52.44
CA ILE A 91 -30.89 -1.87 51.49
C ILE A 91 -30.44 -0.43 51.27
N SER A 92 -30.02 0.29 52.32
CA SER A 92 -29.48 1.65 52.21
C SER A 92 -28.15 1.69 51.41
N ASN A 93 -27.25 0.75 51.70
CA ASN A 93 -25.98 0.57 50.97
C ASN A 93 -26.21 0.22 49.49
N LEU A 94 -27.19 -0.62 49.18
CA LEU A 94 -27.54 -0.97 47.80
C LEU A 94 -28.25 0.18 47.07
N SER A 95 -29.10 0.94 47.75
CA SER A 95 -29.79 2.11 47.18
C SER A 95 -28.78 3.20 46.75
N THR A 96 -27.90 3.61 47.66
CA THR A 96 -26.85 4.61 47.38
C THR A 96 -25.86 4.12 46.31
N LYS A 97 -25.57 2.81 46.28
CA LYS A 97 -24.75 2.21 45.20
C LYS A 97 -25.46 2.27 43.85
N ASN A 98 -26.76 1.94 43.78
CA ASN A 98 -27.56 2.03 42.55
C ASN A 98 -27.66 3.48 42.04
N GLU A 99 -27.87 4.44 42.94
CA GLU A 99 -27.86 5.87 42.61
C GLU A 99 -26.51 6.29 42.01
N SER A 100 -25.39 5.90 42.63
CA SER A 100 -24.04 6.16 42.09
C SER A 100 -23.75 5.48 40.74
N LEU A 101 -24.39 4.33 40.47
CA LEU A 101 -24.28 3.63 39.19
C LEU A 101 -25.17 4.29 38.12
N SER A 102 -26.33 4.84 38.49
CA SER A 102 -27.22 5.58 37.59
C SER A 102 -26.53 6.84 37.07
N VAL A 103 -25.92 7.64 37.95
CA VAL A 103 -25.18 8.85 37.55
C VAL A 103 -24.00 8.52 36.63
N ARG A 104 -23.25 7.43 36.91
CA ARG A 104 -22.16 6.97 36.04
C ARG A 104 -22.64 6.43 34.70
N LEU A 105 -23.83 5.85 34.63
CA LEU A 105 -24.43 5.38 33.39
C LEU A 105 -24.85 6.57 32.51
N GLU A 106 -25.43 7.60 33.11
CA GLU A 106 -25.81 8.85 32.44
C GLU A 106 -24.58 9.61 31.91
N GLU A 107 -23.53 9.77 32.75
CA GLU A 107 -22.23 10.33 32.34
C GLU A 107 -21.58 9.51 31.20
N ALA A 108 -21.66 8.17 31.25
CA ALA A 108 -21.14 7.31 30.18
C ALA A 108 -21.95 7.46 28.88
N GLN A 109 -23.27 7.62 28.96
CA GLN A 109 -24.14 7.85 27.79
C GLN A 109 -23.86 9.19 27.13
N GLU A 110 -23.69 10.27 27.90
CA GLU A 110 -23.31 11.58 27.37
C GLU A 110 -21.93 11.52 26.69
N ASN A 111 -20.94 10.86 27.30
CA ASN A 111 -19.63 10.66 26.70
C ASN A 111 -19.68 9.85 25.39
N VAL A 112 -20.56 8.84 25.28
CA VAL A 112 -20.77 8.08 24.02
C VAL A 112 -21.32 8.99 22.92
N ILE A 113 -22.31 9.84 23.22
CA ILE A 113 -22.86 10.81 22.25
C ILE A 113 -21.76 11.77 21.76
N VAL A 114 -21.00 12.37 22.67
CA VAL A 114 -19.90 13.30 22.35
C VAL A 114 -18.77 12.63 21.55
N LEU A 115 -18.52 11.33 21.75
CA LEU A 115 -17.58 10.57 20.94
C LEU A 115 -18.15 10.22 19.55
N GLN A 116 -19.43 9.92 19.47
CA GLN A 116 -20.11 9.60 18.21
C GLN A 116 -20.17 10.83 17.28
N ASP A 117 -20.49 12.01 17.81
CA ASP A 117 -20.43 13.28 17.06
C ASP A 117 -19.01 13.57 16.54
N LYS A 118 -17.97 13.32 17.34
CA LYS A 118 -16.57 13.46 16.91
C LYS A 118 -16.20 12.49 15.81
N VAL A 119 -16.72 11.26 15.84
CA VAL A 119 -16.50 10.26 14.77
C VAL A 119 -17.20 10.68 13.48
N VAL A 120 -18.41 11.25 13.55
CA VAL A 120 -19.09 11.82 12.37
C VAL A 120 -18.27 12.96 11.77
N ALA A 121 -17.89 13.96 12.57
CA ALA A 121 -17.12 15.11 12.09
C ALA A 121 -15.73 14.72 11.53
N LEU A 122 -15.06 13.73 12.12
CA LEU A 122 -13.81 13.17 11.56
C LEU A 122 -14.04 12.47 10.23
N ASN A 123 -15.11 11.69 10.09
CA ASN A 123 -15.44 11.02 8.83
C ASN A 123 -15.78 12.03 7.72
N GLU A 124 -16.43 13.15 8.05
CA GLU A 124 -16.68 14.24 7.10
C GLU A 124 -15.37 14.91 6.63
N ASP A 125 -14.49 15.30 7.55
CA ASP A 125 -13.14 15.84 7.23
C ASP A 125 -12.29 14.87 6.40
N TYR A 126 -12.32 13.56 6.71
CA TYR A 126 -11.65 12.54 5.89
C TYR A 126 -12.25 12.44 4.49
N ASN A 127 -13.58 12.45 4.35
CA ASN A 127 -14.26 12.35 3.06
C ASN A 127 -13.99 13.59 2.17
N GLU A 128 -14.03 14.81 2.72
CA GLU A 128 -13.68 16.02 1.97
C GLU A 128 -12.23 15.98 1.46
N ARG A 129 -11.28 15.56 2.31
CA ARG A 129 -9.88 15.38 1.90
C ARG A 129 -9.70 14.33 0.82
N LEU A 130 -10.47 13.24 0.87
CA LEU A 130 -10.42 12.16 -0.13
C LEU A 130 -10.91 12.67 -1.49
N ILE A 131 -12.01 13.45 -1.51
CA ILE A 131 -12.52 14.11 -2.72
C ILE A 131 -11.47 15.08 -3.31
N ILE A 132 -10.87 15.94 -2.47
CA ILE A 132 -9.84 16.90 -2.91
C ILE A 132 -8.62 16.18 -3.48
N LEU A 133 -8.15 15.11 -2.80
CA LEU A 133 -6.98 14.34 -3.25
C LEU A 133 -7.25 13.60 -4.57
N GLN A 134 -8.49 13.15 -4.79
CA GLN A 134 -8.89 12.50 -6.04
C GLN A 134 -9.00 13.50 -7.21
N ASP A 135 -9.58 14.67 -7.00
CA ASP A 135 -9.58 15.78 -7.99
C ASP A 135 -8.14 16.23 -8.33
N GLU A 136 -7.24 16.32 -7.35
CA GLU A 136 -5.81 16.54 -7.59
C GLU A 136 -5.15 15.42 -8.42
N LEU A 137 -5.55 14.17 -8.22
CA LEU A 137 -5.00 13.02 -8.94
C LEU A 137 -5.50 13.01 -10.40
N ASP A 138 -6.79 13.21 -10.63
CA ASP A 138 -7.38 13.28 -11.96
C ASP A 138 -6.80 14.43 -12.79
N LYS A 139 -6.57 15.60 -12.17
CA LYS A 139 -5.84 16.73 -12.78
C LYS A 139 -4.41 16.37 -13.16
N LYS A 140 -3.69 15.60 -12.33
CA LYS A 140 -2.33 15.13 -12.64
C LYS A 140 -2.34 14.10 -13.79
N ILE A 141 -3.32 13.20 -13.82
CA ILE A 141 -3.49 12.20 -14.89
C ILE A 141 -3.72 12.89 -16.24
N ALA A 142 -4.68 13.84 -16.30
CA ALA A 142 -4.96 14.60 -17.52
C ALA A 142 -3.73 15.34 -18.07
N LEU A 143 -2.94 15.95 -17.17
CA LEU A 143 -1.69 16.66 -17.52
C LEU A 143 -0.55 15.71 -17.93
N PHE A 144 -0.56 14.46 -17.49
CA PHE A 144 0.35 13.42 -18.00
C PHE A 144 -0.05 12.92 -19.38
N ASP A 145 -1.35 12.73 -19.65
CA ASP A 145 -1.85 12.34 -20.97
C ASP A 145 -1.60 13.42 -22.03
N GLU A 146 -1.83 14.70 -21.70
CA GLU A 146 -1.49 15.83 -22.59
C GLU A 146 0.00 15.80 -22.99
N LYS A 147 0.89 15.60 -22.01
CA LYS A 147 2.35 15.51 -22.26
C LYS A 147 2.74 14.26 -23.04
N ARG A 148 2.07 13.13 -22.83
CA ARG A 148 2.28 11.90 -23.60
C ARG A 148 1.94 12.13 -25.07
N ASP A 149 0.80 12.77 -25.33
CA ASP A 149 0.31 12.99 -26.69
C ASP A 149 1.13 14.09 -27.41
N GLU A 150 1.60 15.12 -26.69
CA GLU A 150 2.58 16.07 -27.22
C GLU A 150 3.91 15.38 -27.57
N SER A 151 4.39 14.47 -26.71
CA SER A 151 5.60 13.67 -26.96
C SER A 151 5.43 12.73 -28.18
N ALA A 152 4.26 12.14 -28.37
CA ALA A 152 3.93 11.35 -29.55
C ALA A 152 3.96 12.21 -30.83
N LEU A 153 3.39 13.42 -30.80
CA LEU A 153 3.41 14.36 -31.93
C LEU A 153 4.84 14.85 -32.26
N ARG A 154 5.65 15.15 -31.23
CA ARG A 154 7.08 15.46 -31.38
C ARG A 154 7.83 14.29 -32.02
N SER A 155 7.55 13.06 -31.59
CA SER A 155 8.17 11.84 -32.14
C SER A 155 7.80 11.63 -33.62
N GLN A 156 6.54 11.81 -34.01
CA GLN A 156 6.12 11.77 -35.42
C GLN A 156 6.84 12.83 -36.26
N ARG A 157 6.99 14.05 -35.73
CA ARG A 157 7.72 15.14 -36.40
C ARG A 157 9.21 14.80 -36.60
N ILE A 158 9.85 14.17 -35.61
CA ILE A 158 11.24 13.70 -35.71
C ILE A 158 11.36 12.61 -36.80
N ILE A 159 10.46 11.62 -36.84
CA ILE A 159 10.46 10.58 -37.87
C ILE A 159 10.35 11.19 -39.28
N LYS A 160 9.47 12.17 -39.47
CA LYS A 160 9.35 12.90 -40.74
C LYS A 160 10.63 13.64 -41.12
N LEU A 161 11.22 14.41 -40.19
CA LEU A 161 12.47 15.15 -40.43
C LEU A 161 13.66 14.22 -40.72
N VAL A 162 13.74 13.05 -40.08
CA VAL A 162 14.77 12.04 -40.38
C VAL A 162 14.60 11.47 -41.79
N SER A 163 13.35 11.24 -42.23
CA SER A 163 13.06 10.82 -43.61
C SER A 163 13.49 11.88 -44.64
N GLU A 164 13.09 13.13 -44.43
CA GLU A 164 13.48 14.27 -45.29
C GLU A 164 15.01 14.46 -45.33
N ARG A 165 15.70 14.37 -44.18
CA ARG A 165 17.17 14.38 -44.10
C ARG A 165 17.81 13.26 -44.92
N ASN A 166 17.27 12.05 -44.87
CA ASN A 166 17.80 10.90 -45.59
C ASN A 166 17.60 11.04 -47.11
N GLN A 167 16.48 11.62 -47.54
CA GLN A 167 16.25 11.99 -48.95
C GLN A 167 17.25 13.06 -49.42
N LEU A 168 17.43 14.13 -48.65
CA LEU A 168 18.40 15.19 -48.96
C LEU A 168 19.84 14.68 -49.00
N THR A 169 20.22 13.77 -48.09
CA THR A 169 21.55 13.14 -48.08
C THR A 169 21.78 12.28 -49.33
N SER A 170 20.73 11.59 -49.80
CA SER A 170 20.77 10.80 -51.04
C SER A 170 20.91 11.70 -52.27
N LEU A 171 20.19 12.84 -52.30
CA LEU A 171 20.28 13.84 -53.35
C LEU A 171 21.66 14.51 -53.40
N LEU A 172 22.25 14.83 -52.24
CA LEU A 172 23.60 15.39 -52.12
C LEU A 172 24.63 14.43 -52.74
N LYS A 173 24.60 13.15 -52.35
CA LYS A 173 25.50 12.12 -52.90
C LYS A 173 25.39 11.95 -54.42
N ILE A 174 24.20 12.12 -54.99
CA ILE A 174 24.01 12.14 -56.45
C ILE A 174 24.64 13.41 -57.05
N LYS A 175 24.52 14.56 -56.40
CA LYS A 175 25.15 15.82 -56.84
C LYS A 175 26.67 15.79 -56.76
N ASP A 176 27.25 15.21 -55.72
CA ASP A 176 28.70 15.02 -55.58
C ASP A 176 29.26 14.15 -56.72
N LEU A 177 28.55 13.07 -57.07
CA LEU A 177 28.92 12.20 -58.21
C LEU A 177 28.79 12.92 -59.56
N GLN A 178 27.76 13.75 -59.75
CA GLN A 178 27.62 14.59 -60.95
C GLN A 178 28.75 15.63 -61.04
N LEU A 179 29.11 16.26 -59.91
CA LEU A 179 30.13 17.30 -59.86
C LEU A 179 31.52 16.71 -60.10
N LYS A 180 31.83 15.52 -59.54
CA LYS A 180 33.07 14.79 -59.84
C LYS A 180 33.16 14.42 -61.33
N ASN A 181 32.12 13.84 -61.91
CA ASN A 181 32.09 13.48 -63.35
C ASN A 181 32.33 14.71 -64.25
N ASN A 182 31.80 15.87 -63.86
CA ASN A 182 32.06 17.13 -64.57
C ASN A 182 33.50 17.64 -64.37
N LEU A 183 34.10 17.46 -63.19
CA LEU A 183 35.52 17.77 -62.94
C LEU A 183 36.44 16.86 -63.77
N ASP A 184 36.17 15.56 -63.81
CA ASP A 184 36.93 14.59 -64.62
C ASP A 184 36.90 14.96 -66.12
N LYS A 185 35.77 15.50 -66.62
CA LYS A 185 35.65 16.04 -67.99
C LYS A 185 36.43 17.34 -68.18
N ILE A 186 36.41 18.26 -67.22
CA ILE A 186 37.16 19.53 -67.29
C ILE A 186 38.66 19.23 -67.39
N LEU A 187 39.18 18.33 -66.54
CA LEU A 187 40.58 17.87 -66.59
C LEU A 187 40.94 17.26 -67.96
N ASN A 188 40.05 16.46 -68.55
CA ASN A 188 40.26 15.94 -69.92
C ASN A 188 40.30 17.07 -70.98
N PHE A 189 39.45 18.09 -70.86
CA PHE A 189 39.49 19.24 -71.77
C PHE A 189 40.74 20.11 -71.56
N GLU A 190 41.23 20.25 -70.33
CA GLU A 190 42.49 20.97 -70.04
C GLU A 190 43.71 20.27 -70.67
N VAL A 191 43.76 18.92 -70.63
CA VAL A 191 44.77 18.15 -71.38
C VAL A 191 44.64 18.40 -72.89
N GLN A 192 43.45 18.27 -73.47
CA GLN A 192 43.24 18.52 -74.91
C GLN A 192 43.59 19.95 -75.34
N ILE A 193 43.36 20.95 -74.48
CA ILE A 193 43.78 22.34 -74.72
C ILE A 193 45.31 22.46 -74.68
N THR A 194 45.99 21.73 -73.80
CA THR A 194 47.46 21.73 -73.67
C THR A 194 48.13 21.05 -74.88
N ASP A 195 47.56 19.94 -75.34
CA ASP A 195 47.99 19.26 -76.57
C ASP A 195 47.85 20.20 -77.78
N LEU A 196 46.67 20.81 -77.97
CA LEU A 196 46.41 21.76 -79.06
C LEU A 196 47.28 23.03 -78.99
N GLN A 197 47.63 23.50 -77.78
CA GLN A 197 48.60 24.59 -77.62
C GLN A 197 50.00 24.18 -78.07
N THR A 198 50.37 22.92 -77.87
CA THR A 198 51.66 22.37 -78.34
C THR A 198 51.68 22.27 -79.86
N ASP A 199 50.64 21.69 -80.47
CA ASP A 199 50.47 21.65 -81.93
C ASP A 199 50.55 23.04 -82.58
N ILE A 200 49.94 24.06 -81.95
CA ILE A 200 49.98 25.46 -82.42
C ILE A 200 51.39 26.06 -82.34
N ASN A 201 52.14 25.76 -81.29
CA ASN A 201 53.52 26.23 -81.14
C ASN A 201 54.45 25.58 -82.18
N ASP A 202 54.32 24.28 -82.40
CA ASP A 202 55.11 23.55 -83.40
C ASP A 202 54.78 24.03 -84.82
N LEU A 203 53.49 24.23 -85.15
CA LEU A 203 53.06 24.87 -86.39
C LEU A 203 53.61 26.30 -86.56
N GLY A 204 53.74 27.05 -85.46
CA GLY A 204 54.34 28.38 -85.45
C GLY A 204 55.83 28.36 -85.79
N PHE A 205 56.58 27.45 -85.18
CA PHE A 205 58.01 27.24 -85.49
C PHE A 205 58.21 26.76 -86.94
N ASP A 206 57.35 25.86 -87.42
CA ASP A 206 57.37 25.35 -88.79
C ASP A 206 57.04 26.45 -89.83
N LEU A 207 56.23 27.45 -89.44
CA LEU A 207 55.95 28.64 -90.24
C LEU A 207 57.13 29.63 -90.21
N GLU A 208 57.73 29.92 -89.05
CA GLU A 208 58.91 30.79 -88.93
C GLU A 208 60.09 30.25 -89.78
N ASN A 209 60.30 28.93 -89.78
CA ASN A 209 61.32 28.29 -90.61
C ASN A 209 61.01 28.40 -92.11
N LYS A 210 59.73 28.34 -92.52
CA LYS A 210 59.33 28.58 -93.91
C LYS A 210 59.46 30.04 -94.32
N GLU A 211 59.22 30.99 -93.42
CA GLU A 211 59.47 32.42 -93.68
C GLU A 211 60.96 32.71 -93.86
N LYS A 212 61.85 32.15 -93.01
CA LYS A 212 63.31 32.22 -93.21
C LYS A 212 63.72 31.62 -94.57
N MET A 213 63.22 30.43 -94.91
CA MET A 213 63.46 29.79 -96.21
C MET A 213 63.00 30.67 -97.38
N ILE A 214 61.89 31.42 -97.25
CA ILE A 214 61.40 32.38 -98.25
C ILE A 214 62.30 33.62 -98.33
N ILE A 215 62.86 34.11 -97.21
CA ILE A 215 63.82 35.21 -97.19
C ILE A 215 65.12 34.79 -97.88
N ASP A 216 65.70 33.64 -97.51
CA ASP A 216 66.91 33.09 -98.14
C ASP A 216 66.71 32.88 -99.65
N LEU A 217 65.55 32.37 -100.07
CA LEU A 217 65.21 32.22 -101.49
C LEU A 217 65.04 33.56 -102.20
N ARG A 218 64.50 34.60 -101.54
CA ARG A 218 64.40 35.96 -102.10
C ARG A 218 65.78 36.60 -102.25
N GLU A 219 66.64 36.53 -101.25
CA GLU A 219 68.01 37.06 -101.33
C GLU A 219 68.80 36.33 -102.41
N LYS A 220 68.66 35.01 -102.50
CA LYS A 220 69.25 34.21 -103.59
C LYS A 220 68.72 34.63 -104.96
N ASN A 221 67.42 34.90 -105.10
CA ASN A 221 66.84 35.36 -106.36
C ASN A 221 67.30 36.79 -106.71
N GLU A 222 67.37 37.71 -105.75
CA GLU A 222 67.92 39.07 -105.94
C GLU A 222 69.40 39.01 -106.36
N ASN A 223 70.18 38.09 -105.79
CA ASN A 223 71.57 37.85 -106.19
C ASN A 223 71.67 37.18 -107.57
N GLN A 224 70.70 36.36 -107.98
CA GLN A 224 70.59 35.88 -109.37
C GLN A 224 70.17 37.00 -110.34
N ASP A 225 69.31 37.93 -109.94
CA ASP A 225 68.93 39.11 -110.73
C ASP A 225 70.10 40.11 -110.87
N LYS A 226 70.93 40.27 -109.82
CA LYS A 226 72.22 41.00 -109.89
C LYS A 226 73.24 40.31 -110.79
N LEU A 227 73.32 38.98 -110.76
CA LEU A 227 74.22 38.23 -111.65
C LEU A 227 73.71 38.25 -113.10
N LEU A 228 72.40 38.23 -113.33
CA LEU A 228 71.79 38.45 -114.64
C LEU A 228 72.00 39.87 -115.16
N SER A 229 71.95 40.89 -114.28
CA SER A 229 72.26 42.26 -114.68
C SER A 229 73.75 42.43 -114.98
N GLN A 230 74.66 41.83 -114.19
CA GLN A 230 76.08 41.73 -114.52
C GLN A 230 76.31 41.04 -115.87
N PHE A 231 75.80 39.83 -116.11
CA PHE A 231 75.96 39.18 -117.42
C PHE A 231 75.38 40.00 -118.58
N LYS A 232 74.30 40.76 -118.35
CA LYS A 232 73.73 41.68 -119.34
C LYS A 232 74.62 42.90 -119.59
N THR A 233 75.31 43.41 -118.56
CA THR A 233 76.36 44.43 -118.68
C THR A 233 77.60 43.87 -119.38
N ASP A 234 78.05 42.67 -119.04
CA ASP A 234 79.21 41.99 -119.64
C ASP A 234 78.98 41.77 -121.14
N ILE A 235 77.81 41.24 -121.53
CA ILE A 235 77.37 41.12 -122.93
C ILE A 235 77.35 42.49 -123.63
N SER A 236 76.87 43.53 -122.94
CA SER A 236 76.88 44.91 -123.50
C SER A 236 78.29 45.52 -123.61
N SER A 237 79.26 45.02 -122.82
CA SER A 237 80.65 45.49 -122.82
C SER A 237 81.54 44.80 -123.86
N MET A 238 81.16 43.59 -124.31
CA MET A 238 81.90 42.86 -125.34
C MET A 238 81.74 43.45 -126.75
N ASP A 239 80.64 44.15 -127.05
CA ASP A 239 80.36 44.71 -128.39
C ASP A 239 80.94 46.12 -128.63
N MET A 240 81.44 46.83 -127.60
CA MET A 240 82.02 48.18 -127.74
C MET A 240 83.36 48.37 -127.01
N ALA A 241 84.24 47.36 -127.12
CA ALA A 241 85.65 47.45 -126.72
C ALA A 241 86.57 47.82 -127.90
N SER A 242 86.27 48.93 -128.60
CA SER A 242 87.15 49.50 -129.63
C SER A 242 87.08 51.03 -129.65
N ILE A 243 88.20 51.67 -129.27
CA ILE A 243 88.48 53.12 -129.31
C ILE A 243 87.70 53.97 -128.28
N ASP A 244 88.36 54.20 -127.14
CA ASP A 244 88.50 55.47 -126.38
C ASP A 244 87.48 56.60 -126.64
N GLN A 245 86.88 57.22 -125.61
CA GLN A 245 87.64 58.10 -124.72
C GLN A 245 87.01 58.36 -123.33
N GLU A 246 87.90 58.40 -122.34
CA GLU A 246 88.07 59.50 -121.36
C GLU A 246 86.88 60.43 -120.97
N LYS A 247 86.45 60.30 -119.70
CA LYS A 247 86.77 61.32 -118.66
C LYS A 247 86.01 62.66 -118.66
N LEU A 248 84.73 62.67 -119.06
CA LEU A 248 83.74 63.60 -118.52
C LEU A 248 82.55 62.78 -117.98
N ILE A 249 81.85 63.08 -116.88
CA ILE A 249 82.00 63.96 -115.68
C ILE A 249 81.22 63.16 -114.61
N LYS A 250 81.71 62.85 -113.40
CA LYS A 250 82.19 63.72 -112.30
C LYS A 250 81.14 64.68 -111.71
N ASP A 251 79.87 64.28 -111.67
CA ASP A 251 78.79 65.02 -111.00
C ASP A 251 77.85 64.12 -110.18
N ASN A 252 77.37 64.67 -109.05
CA ASN A 252 76.14 64.33 -108.32
C ASN A 252 76.07 63.05 -107.44
N GLU A 253 76.85 63.04 -106.35
CA GLU A 253 76.67 62.17 -105.16
C GLU A 253 75.40 62.51 -104.31
N GLN A 254 74.35 63.10 -104.90
CA GLN A 254 73.35 63.90 -104.16
C GLN A 254 71.92 63.30 -104.12
N ILE A 255 71.79 61.98 -103.93
CA ILE A 255 70.52 61.33 -103.54
C ILE A 255 70.72 60.38 -102.34
N ILE A 256 71.48 60.85 -101.34
CA ILE A 256 71.61 60.20 -100.00
C ILE A 256 71.33 61.24 -98.90
N ILE A 257 70.19 61.92 -99.03
CA ILE A 257 69.46 62.74 -98.06
C ILE A 257 68.02 62.76 -98.57
N ASP A 258 67.05 62.75 -97.65
CA ASP A 258 65.61 62.48 -97.88
C ASP A 258 65.36 61.02 -98.38
N LEU A 259 64.52 60.18 -97.75
CA LEU A 259 63.47 60.43 -96.75
C LEU A 259 63.54 59.47 -95.55
N ARG A 260 64.18 59.89 -94.45
CA ARG A 260 63.86 59.36 -93.11
C ARG A 260 62.61 60.05 -92.57
N LYS A 261 61.42 59.44 -92.70
CA LYS A 261 60.25 59.83 -91.87
C LYS A 261 59.09 58.81 -91.87
N ASN A 262 59.02 58.01 -90.80
CA ASN A 262 57.86 57.89 -89.89
C ASN A 262 57.93 56.59 -89.05
N GLU A 263 58.84 56.59 -88.07
CA GLU A 263 58.96 55.55 -87.04
C GLU A 263 58.23 56.01 -85.75
N VAL A 264 56.98 56.48 -85.88
CA VAL A 264 56.22 57.09 -84.75
C VAL A 264 54.71 56.82 -84.87
N GLU A 265 54.24 55.60 -84.57
CA GLU A 265 52.81 55.37 -84.26
C GLU A 265 52.50 54.13 -83.37
N THR A 266 53.45 53.72 -82.52
CA THR A 266 53.35 52.48 -81.71
C THR A 266 53.27 52.70 -80.19
N THR A 267 53.01 53.92 -79.72
CA THR A 267 53.03 54.26 -78.28
C THR A 267 51.72 54.76 -77.67
N GLU A 268 50.72 55.20 -78.44
CA GLU A 268 49.48 55.78 -77.87
C GLU A 268 48.40 54.76 -77.44
N LYS A 269 48.49 53.49 -77.88
CA LYS A 269 47.45 52.48 -77.61
C LYS A 269 47.57 51.80 -76.23
N LEU A 270 48.69 51.96 -75.53
CA LEU A 270 49.00 51.18 -74.31
C LEU A 270 48.58 51.87 -72.99
N GLU A 271 48.37 53.19 -72.99
CA GLU A 271 47.86 53.95 -71.83
C GLU A 271 46.37 53.68 -71.53
N ARG A 272 45.53 53.58 -72.58
CA ARG A 272 44.06 53.59 -72.43
C ARG A 272 43.45 52.36 -71.75
N LEU A 273 44.21 51.28 -71.59
CA LEU A 273 43.75 50.05 -70.91
C LEU A 273 44.04 50.06 -69.39
N LYS A 274 44.85 51.01 -68.91
CA LYS A 274 45.35 51.04 -67.52
C LYS A 274 44.38 51.68 -66.52
N SER A 275 43.47 52.53 -66.99
CA SER A 275 42.49 53.27 -66.18
C SER A 275 41.23 52.46 -65.84
N ILE A 276 40.83 51.50 -66.69
CA ILE A 276 39.60 50.70 -66.51
C ILE A 276 39.78 49.65 -65.38
N LEU A 277 41.00 49.22 -65.10
CA LEU A 277 41.31 48.19 -64.10
C LEU A 277 41.34 48.71 -62.64
N LEU A 278 41.20 50.02 -62.42
CA LEU A 278 41.38 50.65 -61.10
C LEU A 278 40.08 50.97 -60.34
N SER A 279 38.91 50.95 -61.00
CA SER A 279 37.62 51.29 -60.38
C SER A 279 36.87 50.11 -59.76
N THR A 280 37.24 48.86 -60.08
CA THR A 280 36.54 47.65 -59.62
C THR A 280 37.00 47.13 -58.25
N GLY A 281 38.09 47.68 -57.69
CA GLY A 281 38.68 47.18 -56.44
C GLY A 281 38.02 47.65 -55.13
N GLN A 282 37.27 48.76 -55.13
CA GLN A 282 36.87 49.44 -53.88
C GLN A 282 35.51 49.01 -53.30
N LYS A 283 34.70 48.20 -53.99
CA LYS A 283 33.46 47.64 -53.41
C LYS A 283 33.68 46.42 -52.49
N ALA A 284 34.89 45.86 -52.44
CA ALA A 284 35.19 44.64 -51.70
C ALA A 284 35.45 44.84 -50.18
N LYS A 285 35.50 46.08 -49.67
CA LYS A 285 36.10 46.39 -48.36
C LYS A 285 35.15 46.77 -47.22
N MET A 286 33.83 46.65 -47.40
CA MET A 286 32.83 46.90 -46.32
C MET A 286 31.97 45.68 -45.96
N SER A 287 32.31 44.49 -46.46
CA SER A 287 31.62 43.22 -46.12
C SER A 287 32.48 42.26 -45.29
N GLY A 288 33.73 42.64 -44.95
CA GLY A 288 34.67 41.76 -44.26
C GLY A 288 34.38 41.61 -42.77
N ASP A 289 34.18 42.74 -42.08
CA ASP A 289 34.16 42.80 -40.62
C ASP A 289 32.90 42.13 -40.03
N GLU A 290 31.74 42.36 -40.66
CA GLU A 290 30.47 41.73 -40.30
C GLU A 290 30.52 40.20 -40.52
N VAL A 291 31.14 39.76 -41.62
CA VAL A 291 31.40 38.34 -41.91
C VAL A 291 32.41 37.73 -40.93
N GLN A 292 33.40 38.48 -40.44
CA GLN A 292 34.30 37.99 -39.38
C GLN A 292 33.59 37.82 -38.04
N ILE A 293 32.74 38.79 -37.64
CA ILE A 293 31.94 38.71 -36.41
C ILE A 293 30.97 37.53 -36.47
N LEU A 294 30.26 37.36 -37.58
CA LEU A 294 29.36 36.22 -37.81
C LEU A 294 30.12 34.88 -37.79
N ASN A 295 31.28 34.77 -38.45
CA ASN A 295 32.08 33.55 -38.40
C ASN A 295 32.57 33.23 -36.98
N ARG A 296 32.92 34.24 -36.17
CA ARG A 296 33.27 34.04 -34.76
C ARG A 296 32.08 33.51 -33.95
N GLN A 297 30.91 34.14 -34.09
CA GLN A 297 29.68 33.69 -33.40
C GLN A 297 29.27 32.28 -33.84
N ILE A 298 29.38 31.95 -35.13
CA ILE A 298 29.15 30.59 -35.65
C ILE A 298 30.13 29.58 -35.05
N SER A 299 31.40 29.96 -34.85
CA SER A 299 32.40 29.11 -34.19
C SER A 299 32.06 28.85 -32.72
N GLU A 300 31.75 29.91 -31.96
CA GLU A 300 31.38 29.80 -30.54
C GLU A 300 30.08 28.99 -30.37
N LEU A 301 29.06 29.20 -31.21
CA LEU A 301 27.83 28.40 -31.23
C LEU A 301 28.08 26.94 -31.61
N LYS A 302 28.96 26.66 -32.59
CA LYS A 302 29.35 25.30 -32.96
C LYS A 302 30.03 24.57 -31.80
N THR A 303 30.89 25.26 -31.04
CA THR A 303 31.51 24.70 -29.82
C THR A 303 30.47 24.42 -28.73
N GLN A 304 29.50 25.31 -28.51
CA GLN A 304 28.40 25.08 -27.57
C GLN A 304 27.51 23.89 -27.97
N ILE A 305 27.18 23.76 -29.26
CA ILE A 305 26.41 22.61 -29.79
C ILE A 305 27.18 21.30 -29.57
N GLN A 306 28.49 21.27 -29.82
CA GLN A 306 29.32 20.09 -29.56
C GLN A 306 29.36 19.71 -28.07
N ALA A 307 29.45 20.69 -27.17
CA ALA A 307 29.40 20.45 -25.73
C ALA A 307 28.03 19.93 -25.25
N LEU A 308 26.93 20.52 -25.74
CA LEU A 308 25.57 20.06 -25.45
C LEU A 308 25.31 18.66 -26.00
N GLN A 309 25.81 18.34 -27.20
CA GLN A 309 25.66 17.01 -27.79
C GLN A 309 26.47 15.95 -27.01
N ALA A 310 27.69 16.26 -26.56
CA ALA A 310 28.46 15.37 -25.69
C ALA A 310 27.79 15.13 -24.31
N LEU A 311 27.10 16.13 -23.77
CA LEU A 311 26.29 16.00 -22.55
C LEU A 311 25.02 15.16 -22.79
N LEU A 312 24.35 15.33 -23.93
CA LEU A 312 23.19 14.52 -24.31
C LEU A 312 23.57 13.06 -24.50
N ASP A 313 24.63 12.77 -25.28
CA ASP A 313 25.21 11.44 -25.44
C ASP A 313 25.58 10.78 -24.10
N GLN A 314 25.95 11.57 -23.08
CA GLN A 314 26.23 11.08 -21.73
C GLN A 314 24.94 10.84 -20.92
N SER A 315 23.90 11.65 -21.09
CA SER A 315 22.59 11.40 -20.48
C SER A 315 21.96 10.14 -21.06
N GLU A 316 21.81 10.05 -22.39
CA GLU A 316 21.18 8.89 -23.05
C GLU A 316 21.83 7.56 -22.65
N LYS A 317 23.17 7.53 -22.49
CA LYS A 317 23.88 6.35 -21.96
C LYS A 317 23.53 6.04 -20.51
N ARG A 318 23.50 7.04 -19.62
CA ARG A 318 23.09 6.88 -18.23
C ARG A 318 21.64 6.41 -18.12
N ASP A 319 20.76 6.96 -18.94
CA ASP A 319 19.33 6.69 -18.95
C ASP A 319 19.08 5.25 -19.44
N VAL A 320 19.77 4.81 -20.51
CA VAL A 320 19.75 3.41 -20.97
C VAL A 320 20.31 2.44 -19.91
N GLU A 321 21.41 2.77 -19.23
CA GLU A 321 21.91 1.93 -18.14
C GLU A 321 20.94 1.88 -16.93
N GLN A 322 20.30 3.00 -16.59
CA GLN A 322 19.30 3.05 -15.51
C GLN A 322 18.06 2.24 -15.87
N GLN A 323 17.54 2.37 -17.09
CA GLN A 323 16.43 1.58 -17.61
C GLN A 323 16.74 0.08 -17.57
N ALA A 324 17.97 -0.32 -17.96
CA ALA A 324 18.43 -1.70 -17.89
C ALA A 324 18.54 -2.21 -16.44
N ARG A 325 19.08 -1.39 -15.52
CA ARG A 325 19.13 -1.72 -14.08
C ARG A 325 17.73 -1.88 -13.47
N ILE A 326 16.79 -0.97 -13.78
CA ILE A 326 15.40 -1.06 -13.31
C ILE A 326 14.71 -2.32 -13.85
N ALA A 327 14.91 -2.66 -15.12
CA ALA A 327 14.35 -3.88 -15.72
C ALA A 327 14.90 -5.16 -15.08
N ASP A 328 16.21 -5.23 -14.79
CA ASP A 328 16.82 -6.38 -14.11
C ASP A 328 16.36 -6.47 -12.64
N LEU A 329 16.29 -5.36 -11.91
CA LEU A 329 15.75 -5.33 -10.54
C LEU A 329 14.29 -5.79 -10.50
N GLY A 330 13.43 -5.28 -11.40
CA GLY A 330 12.03 -5.70 -11.50
C GLY A 330 11.89 -7.19 -11.82
N LYS A 331 12.72 -7.72 -12.72
CA LYS A 331 12.75 -9.16 -13.03
C LYS A 331 13.17 -9.99 -11.81
N ARG A 332 14.22 -9.59 -11.09
CA ARG A 332 14.68 -10.27 -9.86
C ARG A 332 13.62 -10.23 -8.76
N LEU A 333 12.98 -9.08 -8.55
CA LEU A 333 11.92 -8.91 -7.56
C LEU A 333 10.72 -9.81 -7.86
N ASN A 334 10.26 -9.86 -9.12
CA ASN A 334 9.16 -10.72 -9.52
C ASN A 334 9.48 -12.21 -9.35
N VAL A 335 10.73 -12.63 -9.64
CA VAL A 335 11.17 -14.03 -9.40
C VAL A 335 11.24 -14.34 -7.90
N ALA A 336 11.77 -13.43 -7.08
CA ALA A 336 11.84 -13.61 -5.62
C ALA A 336 10.45 -13.65 -4.97
N LEU A 337 9.52 -12.78 -5.41
CA LEU A 337 8.13 -12.77 -4.95
C LEU A 337 7.39 -14.04 -5.36
N ALA A 338 7.53 -14.49 -6.62
CA ALA A 338 6.94 -15.74 -7.08
C ALA A 338 7.46 -16.96 -6.30
N GLN A 339 8.76 -16.98 -5.96
CA GLN A 339 9.35 -18.01 -5.12
C GLN A 339 8.77 -17.99 -3.70
N ARG A 340 8.64 -16.82 -3.06
CA ARG A 340 8.07 -16.68 -1.71
C ARG A 340 6.58 -17.05 -1.65
N VAL A 341 5.79 -16.66 -2.64
CA VAL A 341 4.37 -17.05 -2.77
C VAL A 341 4.24 -18.56 -2.99
N LYS A 342 5.15 -19.18 -3.75
CA LYS A 342 5.22 -20.64 -3.91
C LYS A 342 5.55 -21.33 -2.60
N GLU A 343 6.60 -20.92 -1.91
CA GLU A 343 7.02 -21.44 -0.60
C GLU A 343 5.86 -21.36 0.42
N LEU A 344 5.23 -20.19 0.56
CA LEU A 344 4.06 -20.01 1.44
C LEU A 344 2.91 -20.95 1.07
N SER A 345 2.66 -21.18 -0.23
CA SER A 345 1.59 -22.10 -0.65
C SER A 345 1.95 -23.58 -0.42
N GLU A 346 3.23 -23.95 -0.51
CA GLU A 346 3.71 -25.30 -0.19
C GLU A 346 3.62 -25.56 1.32
N TYR A 347 4.14 -24.65 2.17
CA TYR A 347 3.98 -24.73 3.63
C TYR A 347 2.52 -24.73 4.07
N ARG A 348 1.65 -23.90 3.46
CA ARG A 348 0.20 -23.94 3.70
C ARG A 348 -0.39 -25.31 3.38
N SER A 349 0.04 -25.95 2.30
CA SER A 349 -0.48 -27.26 1.89
C SER A 349 -0.04 -28.37 2.85
N GLU A 350 1.21 -28.34 3.32
CA GLU A 350 1.72 -29.27 4.33
C GLU A 350 1.09 -29.04 5.71
N PHE A 351 1.00 -27.79 6.17
CA PHE A 351 0.38 -27.40 7.44
C PHE A 351 -1.07 -27.84 7.51
N PHE A 352 -1.88 -27.58 6.48
CA PHE A 352 -3.28 -28.06 6.43
C PHE A 352 -3.38 -29.58 6.28
N GLY A 353 -2.38 -30.24 5.71
CA GLY A 353 -2.25 -31.70 5.70
C GLY A 353 -2.07 -32.27 7.11
N LYS A 354 -1.01 -31.86 7.82
CA LYS A 354 -0.73 -32.30 9.20
C LYS A 354 -1.87 -31.92 10.15
N LEU A 355 -2.39 -30.70 10.07
CA LEU A 355 -3.49 -30.24 10.90
C LEU A 355 -4.78 -31.04 10.66
N LYS A 356 -5.03 -31.49 9.42
CA LYS A 356 -6.11 -32.45 9.11
C LYS A 356 -5.87 -33.83 9.72
N GLU A 357 -4.64 -34.33 9.73
CA GLU A 357 -4.31 -35.62 10.36
C GLU A 357 -4.53 -35.58 11.88
N ILE A 358 -4.13 -34.48 12.55
CA ILE A 358 -4.30 -34.31 14.01
C ILE A 358 -5.79 -34.10 14.39
N ILE A 359 -6.54 -33.32 13.60
CA ILE A 359 -7.98 -33.08 13.86
C ILE A 359 -8.84 -34.31 13.54
N GLY A 360 -8.41 -35.10 12.55
CA GLY A 360 -9.10 -36.30 12.07
C GLY A 360 -10.33 -36.00 11.21
N ASN A 361 -10.93 -37.05 10.66
CA ASN A 361 -12.09 -36.95 9.77
C ASN A 361 -13.40 -36.91 10.59
N ARG A 362 -13.76 -35.72 11.10
CA ARG A 362 -14.91 -35.49 11.98
C ARG A 362 -16.00 -34.68 11.30
N ASP A 363 -17.27 -35.08 11.47
CA ASP A 363 -18.42 -34.50 10.74
C ASP A 363 -18.69 -33.02 11.05
N ASP A 364 -18.19 -32.52 12.19
CA ASP A 364 -18.35 -31.14 12.64
C ASP A 364 -17.50 -30.12 11.86
N ILE A 365 -16.43 -30.57 11.19
CA ILE A 365 -15.37 -29.71 10.62
C ILE A 365 -15.19 -30.02 9.13
N ILE A 366 -15.61 -29.10 8.27
CA ILE A 366 -15.55 -29.26 6.82
C ILE A 366 -14.27 -28.59 6.30
N ILE A 367 -13.46 -29.30 5.51
CA ILE A 367 -12.22 -28.78 4.92
C ILE A 367 -12.49 -28.41 3.46
N ILE A 368 -12.36 -27.12 3.12
CA ILE A 368 -12.65 -26.61 1.77
C ILE A 368 -11.37 -25.98 1.20
N GLY A 369 -10.54 -26.82 0.58
CA GLY A 369 -9.23 -26.42 0.08
C GLY A 369 -8.27 -26.05 1.22
N ASP A 370 -8.02 -24.76 1.40
CA ASP A 370 -7.01 -24.20 2.32
C ASP A 370 -7.59 -23.62 3.63
N ARG A 371 -8.78 -24.08 4.03
CA ARG A 371 -9.46 -23.61 5.24
C ARG A 371 -10.28 -24.69 5.94
N PHE A 372 -10.35 -24.58 7.26
CA PHE A 372 -11.31 -25.28 8.10
C PHE A 372 -12.59 -24.44 8.21
N VAL A 373 -13.75 -25.08 8.05
CA VAL A 373 -15.07 -24.45 8.14
C VAL A 373 -15.84 -25.11 9.28
N PHE A 374 -16.15 -24.31 10.29
CA PHE A 374 -16.96 -24.70 11.45
C PHE A 374 -18.36 -24.12 11.29
N GLN A 375 -19.40 -24.96 11.44
CA GLN A 375 -20.79 -24.50 11.49
C GLN A 375 -21.00 -23.68 12.77
N SER A 376 -21.68 -22.53 12.68
CA SER A 376 -21.77 -21.60 13.82
C SER A 376 -22.48 -22.21 15.03
N GLU A 377 -23.47 -23.07 14.84
CA GLU A 377 -24.23 -23.72 15.92
C GLU A 377 -23.39 -24.74 16.72
N VAL A 378 -22.20 -25.09 16.22
CA VAL A 378 -21.24 -25.96 16.93
C VAL A 378 -20.33 -25.15 17.86
N LEU A 379 -20.17 -23.85 17.58
CA LEU A 379 -19.31 -22.95 18.34
C LEU A 379 -20.09 -21.98 19.25
N PHE A 380 -21.26 -21.52 18.83
CA PHE A 380 -22.04 -20.46 19.46
C PHE A 380 -23.53 -20.79 19.52
N ASP A 381 -24.21 -20.27 20.53
CA ASP A 381 -25.67 -20.27 20.56
C ASP A 381 -26.29 -19.35 19.49
N SER A 382 -27.57 -19.56 19.19
CA SER A 382 -28.27 -18.85 18.12
C SER A 382 -28.35 -17.35 18.40
N GLY A 383 -27.87 -16.53 17.46
CA GLY A 383 -27.80 -15.07 17.60
C GLY A 383 -26.70 -14.55 18.55
N GLU A 384 -25.88 -15.41 19.15
CA GLU A 384 -24.79 -15.01 20.06
C GLU A 384 -23.39 -15.17 19.44
N ALA A 385 -22.40 -14.45 20.00
CA ALA A 385 -20.97 -14.67 19.74
C ALA A 385 -20.19 -15.31 20.91
N ASN A 386 -20.84 -15.55 22.05
CA ASN A 386 -20.22 -16.27 23.17
C ASN A 386 -19.96 -17.73 22.76
N ILE A 387 -18.74 -18.21 22.95
CA ILE A 387 -18.38 -19.59 22.56
C ILE A 387 -18.93 -20.56 23.62
N GLY A 388 -19.84 -21.45 23.21
CA GLY A 388 -20.44 -22.47 24.06
C GLY A 388 -19.43 -23.52 24.52
N ILE A 389 -19.78 -24.30 25.54
CA ILE A 389 -18.88 -25.28 26.20
C ILE A 389 -18.35 -26.32 25.18
N ASP A 390 -19.16 -26.73 24.21
CA ASP A 390 -18.72 -27.63 23.14
C ASP A 390 -17.80 -26.94 22.13
N GLY A 391 -18.11 -25.70 21.73
CA GLY A 391 -17.22 -24.87 20.92
C GLY A 391 -15.84 -24.70 21.53
N GLN A 392 -15.78 -24.42 22.84
CA GLN A 392 -14.52 -24.34 23.59
C GLN A 392 -13.77 -25.68 23.58
N ARG A 393 -14.47 -26.82 23.74
CA ARG A 393 -13.86 -28.16 23.65
C ARG A 393 -13.37 -28.52 22.24
N GLN A 394 -13.94 -27.95 21.18
CA GLN A 394 -13.44 -28.10 19.81
C GLN A 394 -12.23 -27.20 19.54
N LEU A 395 -12.34 -25.90 19.86
CA LEU A 395 -11.27 -24.92 19.65
C LEU A 395 -10.03 -25.21 20.51
N ALA A 396 -10.18 -25.81 21.70
CA ALA A 396 -9.04 -26.24 22.51
C ALA A 396 -8.18 -27.30 21.81
N LYS A 397 -8.80 -28.26 21.12
CA LYS A 397 -8.08 -29.28 20.32
C LYS A 397 -7.39 -28.67 19.12
N LEU A 398 -8.07 -27.74 18.44
CA LEU A 398 -7.48 -26.95 17.36
C LEU A 398 -6.28 -26.13 17.86
N SER A 399 -6.36 -25.53 19.05
CA SER A 399 -5.28 -24.74 19.66
C SER A 399 -4.01 -25.55 19.85
N VAL A 400 -4.12 -26.77 20.43
CA VAL A 400 -2.97 -27.67 20.63
C VAL A 400 -2.33 -28.04 19.29
N ALA A 401 -3.14 -28.48 18.33
CA ALA A 401 -2.65 -28.88 17.01
C ALA A 401 -1.99 -27.71 16.24
N ILE A 402 -2.48 -26.47 16.40
CA ILE A 402 -1.83 -25.28 15.85
C ILE A 402 -0.51 -24.98 16.60
N GLN A 403 -0.45 -25.11 17.94
CA GLN A 403 0.78 -24.86 18.70
C GLN A 403 1.91 -25.81 18.32
N GLU A 404 1.60 -27.08 18.07
CA GLU A 404 2.57 -28.07 17.59
C GLU A 404 3.15 -27.65 16.23
N LEU A 405 2.29 -27.23 15.29
CA LEU A 405 2.67 -26.91 13.91
C LEU A 405 3.22 -25.48 13.70
N ILE A 406 2.94 -24.53 14.59
CA ILE A 406 3.47 -23.15 14.50
C ILE A 406 5.00 -23.14 14.47
N ASN A 407 5.63 -24.05 15.22
CA ASN A 407 7.09 -24.15 15.31
C ASN A 407 7.74 -24.79 14.07
N GLU A 408 6.96 -25.34 13.14
CA GLU A 408 7.48 -25.87 11.87
C GLU A 408 7.59 -24.80 10.76
N ILE A 409 6.90 -23.65 10.90
CA ILE A 409 6.90 -22.61 9.87
C ILE A 409 8.03 -21.59 10.15
N PRO A 410 8.99 -21.39 9.23
CA PRO A 410 10.11 -20.47 9.43
C PRO A 410 9.67 -19.03 9.76
N GLU A 411 10.42 -18.34 10.64
CA GLU A 411 10.09 -16.99 11.09
C GLU A 411 10.13 -15.96 9.95
N GLU A 412 10.93 -16.20 8.91
CA GLU A 412 11.04 -15.38 7.70
C GLU A 412 9.79 -15.44 6.80
N ILE A 413 8.77 -16.22 7.16
CA ILE A 413 7.47 -16.25 6.50
C ILE A 413 6.49 -15.38 7.30
N ASN A 414 6.05 -14.29 6.67
CA ASN A 414 5.10 -13.32 7.23
C ASN A 414 3.65 -13.82 7.20
N TRP A 415 3.40 -14.99 7.78
CA TRP A 415 2.08 -15.62 7.84
C TRP A 415 1.27 -15.17 9.08
N ILE A 416 -0.06 -15.16 8.93
CA ILE A 416 -1.04 -15.07 10.01
C ILE A 416 -2.15 -16.12 9.80
N LEU A 417 -2.79 -16.52 10.89
CA LEU A 417 -4.02 -17.30 10.89
C LEU A 417 -5.20 -16.32 10.93
N ARG A 418 -5.95 -16.21 9.82
CA ARG A 418 -7.13 -15.34 9.74
C ARG A 418 -8.41 -16.15 9.97
N ILE A 419 -9.24 -15.63 10.86
CA ILE A 419 -10.55 -16.13 11.25
C ILE A 419 -11.58 -15.22 10.56
N ASP A 420 -12.20 -15.70 9.50
CA ASP A 420 -13.30 -15.01 8.82
C ASP A 420 -14.64 -15.52 9.39
N GLY A 421 -15.44 -14.63 9.97
CA GLY A 421 -16.79 -14.95 10.45
C GLY A 421 -17.87 -14.57 9.43
N HIS A 422 -18.88 -15.42 9.27
CA HIS A 422 -19.98 -15.24 8.31
C HIS A 422 -21.36 -15.54 8.94
N THR A 423 -22.40 -14.91 8.39
CA THR A 423 -23.81 -15.21 8.68
C THR A 423 -24.49 -15.79 7.44
N ASP A 424 -25.75 -16.20 7.61
CA ASP A 424 -26.69 -16.23 6.48
C ASP A 424 -27.27 -14.83 6.23
N LYS A 425 -28.26 -14.74 5.33
CA LYS A 425 -28.89 -13.49 4.89
C LYS A 425 -30.13 -13.06 5.70
N VAL A 426 -30.52 -13.81 6.74
CA VAL A 426 -31.62 -13.41 7.62
C VAL A 426 -31.12 -12.23 8.46
N PRO A 427 -31.78 -11.06 8.45
CA PRO A 427 -31.28 -9.90 9.18
C PRO A 427 -31.35 -10.12 10.69
N ILE A 428 -30.20 -10.16 11.38
CA ILE A 428 -30.19 -10.00 12.84
C ILE A 428 -30.20 -8.51 13.21
N ARG A 429 -31.04 -8.18 14.20
CA ARG A 429 -30.96 -6.92 14.95
C ARG A 429 -31.47 -7.16 16.37
N ASN A 430 -30.60 -6.98 17.37
CA ASN A 430 -30.95 -7.13 18.79
C ASN A 430 -30.12 -6.15 19.64
N SER A 431 -30.33 -6.13 20.96
CA SER A 431 -29.64 -5.22 21.89
C SER A 431 -28.13 -5.47 22.08
N ARG A 432 -27.52 -6.37 21.29
CA ARG A 432 -26.09 -6.69 21.31
C ARG A 432 -25.43 -6.58 19.92
N TYR A 433 -26.19 -6.73 18.84
CA TYR A 433 -25.71 -6.63 17.46
C TYR A 433 -26.76 -5.91 16.59
N GLU A 434 -26.39 -4.79 15.99
CA GLU A 434 -27.21 -4.01 15.06
C GLU A 434 -27.23 -4.60 13.64
N SER A 435 -26.28 -5.49 13.31
CA SER A 435 -26.18 -6.10 11.97
C SER A 435 -25.53 -7.49 11.94
N ASN A 436 -25.79 -8.19 10.83
CA ASN A 436 -25.11 -9.44 10.46
C ASN A 436 -23.58 -9.29 10.36
N TRP A 437 -23.10 -8.16 9.85
CA TRP A 437 -21.67 -7.86 9.79
C TRP A 437 -21.05 -7.81 11.19
N GLU A 438 -21.69 -7.12 12.13
CA GLU A 438 -21.24 -6.98 13.51
C GLU A 438 -21.29 -8.30 14.29
N LEU A 439 -22.34 -9.10 14.13
CA LEU A 439 -22.39 -10.46 14.68
C LEU A 439 -21.23 -11.31 14.13
N SER A 440 -20.96 -11.22 12.83
CA SER A 440 -19.91 -11.99 12.16
C SER A 440 -18.50 -11.59 12.63
N ALA A 441 -18.26 -10.29 12.81
CA ALA A 441 -17.03 -9.76 13.37
C ALA A 441 -16.87 -10.18 14.84
N SER A 442 -17.92 -10.02 15.64
CA SER A 442 -17.94 -10.42 17.05
C SER A 442 -17.60 -11.91 17.24
N ARG A 443 -18.20 -12.79 16.42
CA ARG A 443 -17.91 -14.23 16.41
C ARG A 443 -16.45 -14.54 16.05
N ALA A 444 -15.90 -13.86 15.03
CA ALA A 444 -14.49 -14.02 14.65
C ALA A 444 -13.54 -13.54 15.77
N ILE A 445 -13.83 -12.40 16.40
CA ILE A 445 -13.09 -11.85 17.54
C ILE A 445 -13.12 -12.84 18.71
N SER A 446 -14.29 -13.37 19.09
CA SER A 446 -14.39 -14.34 20.19
C SER A 446 -13.53 -15.59 19.98
N VAL A 447 -13.40 -16.08 18.75
CA VAL A 447 -12.51 -17.21 18.41
C VAL A 447 -11.05 -16.81 18.49
N VAL A 448 -10.65 -15.62 18.01
CA VAL A 448 -9.29 -15.09 18.18
C VAL A 448 -8.94 -14.94 19.67
N ASP A 449 -9.84 -14.37 20.46
CA ASP A 449 -9.72 -14.22 21.91
C ASP A 449 -9.51 -15.56 22.62
N PHE A 450 -10.22 -16.61 22.17
CA PHE A 450 -10.05 -17.96 22.69
C PHE A 450 -8.69 -18.55 22.33
N LEU A 451 -8.26 -18.42 21.05
CA LEU A 451 -6.96 -18.90 20.58
C LEU A 451 -5.79 -18.19 21.30
N ILE A 452 -5.91 -16.89 21.58
CA ILE A 452 -4.94 -16.15 22.39
C ILE A 452 -4.90 -16.73 23.82
N LYS A 453 -6.06 -16.93 24.45
CA LYS A 453 -6.15 -17.47 25.83
C LYS A 453 -5.64 -18.90 25.95
N THR A 454 -5.66 -19.71 24.89
CA THR A 454 -5.05 -21.04 24.87
C THR A 454 -3.55 -21.04 24.56
N GLY A 455 -2.98 -19.93 24.09
CA GLY A 455 -1.52 -19.75 23.90
C GLY A 455 -1.05 -19.47 22.47
N ILE A 456 -1.95 -19.19 21.51
CA ILE A 456 -1.54 -18.76 20.16
C ILE A 456 -1.02 -17.31 20.19
N PRO A 457 0.15 -16.99 19.60
CA PRO A 457 0.68 -15.63 19.58
C PRO A 457 -0.29 -14.61 18.93
N PRO A 458 -0.65 -13.50 19.59
CA PRO A 458 -1.59 -12.52 19.04
C PRO A 458 -1.16 -11.90 17.70
N ASN A 459 0.16 -11.75 17.49
CA ASN A 459 0.73 -11.25 16.23
C ASN A 459 0.66 -12.26 15.06
N ARG A 460 0.16 -13.48 15.30
CA ARG A 460 -0.12 -14.50 14.28
C ARG A 460 -1.63 -14.70 14.06
N LEU A 461 -2.49 -13.81 14.56
CA LEU A 461 -3.95 -13.92 14.50
C LEU A 461 -4.61 -12.66 13.92
N ALA A 462 -5.68 -12.85 13.14
CA ALA A 462 -6.56 -11.77 12.69
C ALA A 462 -8.03 -12.21 12.65
N ALA A 463 -8.93 -11.37 13.15
CA ALA A 463 -10.38 -11.54 13.00
C ALA A 463 -10.91 -10.75 11.79
N THR A 464 -11.96 -11.21 11.13
CA THR A 464 -12.60 -10.48 10.03
C THR A 464 -14.09 -10.80 9.94
N GLY A 465 -14.94 -9.77 10.05
CA GLY A 465 -16.37 -9.90 9.76
C GLY A 465 -16.65 -9.88 8.25
N ARG A 466 -17.46 -10.82 7.77
CA ARG A 466 -17.91 -10.92 6.37
C ARG A 466 -19.42 -10.78 6.19
N GLY A 467 -20.19 -10.86 7.28
CA GLY A 467 -21.65 -10.88 7.26
C GLY A 467 -22.20 -11.94 6.31
N GLU A 468 -23.28 -11.56 5.61
CA GLU A 468 -23.96 -12.33 4.57
C GLU A 468 -23.28 -12.27 3.20
N PHE A 469 -22.34 -11.33 2.99
CA PHE A 469 -21.86 -10.93 1.66
C PHE A 469 -20.97 -11.96 0.96
N ILE A 470 -20.56 -13.03 1.65
CA ILE A 470 -19.83 -14.17 1.08
C ILE A 470 -20.54 -15.47 1.48
N PRO A 471 -21.65 -15.82 0.81
CA PRO A 471 -22.33 -17.10 1.01
C PRO A 471 -21.49 -18.25 0.41
N LEU A 472 -21.54 -19.41 1.06
CA LEU A 472 -21.00 -20.68 0.56
C LEU A 472 -22.03 -21.44 -0.29
N GLU A 473 -23.32 -21.28 0.05
CA GLU A 473 -24.46 -21.88 -0.66
C GLU A 473 -25.48 -20.79 -1.00
N ILE A 474 -25.93 -20.75 -2.26
CA ILE A 474 -26.94 -19.78 -2.70
C ILE A 474 -28.33 -20.43 -2.55
N GLY A 475 -29.12 -19.94 -1.60
CA GLY A 475 -30.49 -20.42 -1.42
C GLY A 475 -31.24 -19.78 -0.26
N ASP A 476 -32.57 -19.91 -0.33
CA ASP A 476 -33.55 -19.30 0.58
C ASP A 476 -34.15 -20.37 1.52
N ASN A 477 -33.30 -21.21 2.09
CA ASN A 477 -33.70 -22.37 2.89
C ASN A 477 -32.68 -22.67 4.00
N GLU A 478 -33.13 -23.40 5.02
CA GLU A 478 -32.32 -23.65 6.23
C GLU A 478 -31.03 -24.44 5.96
N ILE A 479 -30.98 -25.25 4.90
CA ILE A 479 -29.76 -25.99 4.53
C ILE A 479 -28.70 -25.01 4.00
N ALA A 480 -29.09 -24.05 3.16
CA ALA A 480 -28.20 -22.98 2.70
C ALA A 480 -27.81 -22.04 3.85
N TYR A 481 -28.77 -21.68 4.72
CA TYR A 481 -28.52 -20.80 5.86
C TYR A 481 -27.52 -21.41 6.85
N LYS A 482 -27.70 -22.69 7.23
CA LYS A 482 -26.74 -23.41 8.10
C LYS A 482 -25.35 -23.53 7.48
N LYS A 483 -25.24 -23.70 6.16
CA LYS A 483 -23.93 -23.68 5.45
C LYS A 483 -23.28 -22.29 5.45
N ASN A 484 -24.08 -21.22 5.44
CA ASN A 484 -23.58 -19.85 5.37
C ASN A 484 -23.14 -19.30 6.74
N ARG A 485 -23.88 -19.61 7.82
CA ARG A 485 -23.53 -19.31 9.23
C ARG A 485 -22.30 -20.12 9.66
N ARG A 486 -21.09 -19.60 9.46
CA ARG A 486 -19.84 -20.34 9.69
C ARG A 486 -18.68 -19.47 10.17
N ILE A 487 -17.66 -20.13 10.72
CA ILE A 487 -16.31 -19.59 10.87
C ILE A 487 -15.40 -20.31 9.86
N GLU A 488 -14.68 -19.54 9.03
CA GLU A 488 -13.58 -20.04 8.21
C GLU A 488 -12.23 -19.69 8.87
N ILE A 489 -11.35 -20.69 9.05
CA ILE A 489 -10.00 -20.50 9.59
C ILE A 489 -8.98 -20.87 8.51
N LYS A 490 -8.13 -19.91 8.11
CA LYS A 490 -7.19 -20.02 6.98
C LYS A 490 -5.86 -19.32 7.25
N LEU A 491 -4.77 -19.89 6.73
CA LEU A 491 -3.44 -19.29 6.78
C LEU A 491 -3.23 -18.38 5.55
N THR A 492 -2.74 -17.17 5.79
CA THR A 492 -2.57 -16.11 4.78
C THR A 492 -1.28 -15.34 5.08
N GLU A 493 -0.76 -14.61 4.09
CA GLU A 493 0.22 -13.54 4.36
C GLU A 493 -0.46 -12.40 5.15
N SER A 494 0.33 -11.69 5.97
CA SER A 494 -0.11 -10.60 6.85
C SER A 494 -0.23 -9.24 6.17
#